data_AF-A0AAJ5BXE4-F1
#
_entry.id   AF-A0AAJ5BXE4-F1
#
_cell.length_a   1.000
_cell.length_b   1.000
_cell.length_c   1.000
_cell.angle_alpha   90.00
_cell.angle_beta   90.00
_cell.angle_gamma   90.00
#
_symmetry.space_group_name_H-M   'P 1'
#
loop_
_entity.id
_entity.type
_entity.pdbx_description
1 polymer ?
#
loop_
_entity_poly.entity_id
_entity_poly.type
_entity_poly.pdbx_seq_one_letter_code
_entity_poly.pdbx_strand_id
1 'polypeptide(L)'
;MARSRPFRSNATRIDVSHHQFEDDLAHLERIIPQLAADGPFGLAYWRGRIAALEAVQASLPNGARRVTRLLIAFKRIEKRST
;
A
#
# COMPACT_ATOMS: atom_id res chain seq x y z
N MET A 1 7.12 41.38 23.66
CA MET A 1 7.13 40.06 24.32
C MET A 1 6.81 38.99 23.28
N ALA A 2 7.82 38.25 22.82
CA ALA A 2 7.66 37.17 21.85
C ALA A 2 7.23 35.88 22.57
N ARG A 3 6.11 35.27 22.14
CA ARG A 3 5.69 33.95 22.62
C ARG A 3 6.08 32.91 21.58
N SER A 4 7.19 32.21 21.85
CA SER A 4 7.53 30.94 21.21
C SER A 4 6.35 29.98 21.36
N ARG A 5 5.82 29.50 20.23
CA ARG A 5 4.84 28.40 20.22
C ARG A 5 5.60 27.07 20.18
N PRO A 6 5.19 26.06 20.98
CA PRO A 6 5.92 24.82 21.10
C PRO A 6 5.87 24.03 19.80
N PHE A 7 6.98 23.32 19.54
CA PHE A 7 7.18 22.32 18.51
C PHE A 7 5.98 21.37 18.44
N ARG A 8 5.18 21.49 17.37
CA ARG A 8 4.02 20.63 17.11
C ARG A 8 4.52 19.21 16.85
N SER A 9 4.14 18.30 17.74
CA SER A 9 4.51 16.88 17.79
C SER A 9 4.39 16.17 16.44
N ASN A 10 5.46 15.46 16.05
CA ASN A 10 5.55 14.64 14.83
C ASN A 10 4.64 13.38 14.87
N ALA A 11 4.11 13.02 16.04
CA ALA A 11 3.31 11.81 16.27
C ALA A 11 2.00 11.76 15.47
N THR A 12 1.33 12.91 15.28
CA THR A 12 0.03 12.97 14.60
C THR A 12 0.12 12.78 13.08
N ARG A 13 1.31 12.95 12.48
CA ARG A 13 1.51 12.79 11.02
C ARG A 13 1.84 11.35 10.63
N ILE A 14 2.49 10.61 11.53
CA ILE A 14 2.85 9.21 11.30
C ILE A 14 1.62 8.30 11.44
N ASP A 15 0.73 8.61 12.38
CA ASP A 15 -0.48 7.81 12.64
C ASP A 15 -1.50 7.84 11.48
N VAL A 16 -1.76 9.03 10.93
CA VAL A 16 -2.60 9.20 9.72
C VAL A 16 -2.01 8.45 8.52
N SER A 17 -0.68 8.43 8.42
CA SER A 17 0.00 7.71 7.34
C SER A 17 -0.16 6.19 7.50
N HIS A 18 -0.01 5.68 8.72
CA HIS A 18 -0.16 4.25 9.01
C HIS A 18 -1.56 3.73 8.70
N HIS A 19 -2.61 4.43 9.15
CA HIS A 19 -4.00 4.04 8.88
C HIS A 19 -4.31 4.08 7.37
N GLN A 20 -3.82 5.10 6.66
CA GLN A 20 -3.99 5.19 5.22
C GLN A 20 -3.31 4.02 4.49
N PHE A 21 -2.12 3.58 4.93
CA PHE A 21 -1.44 2.44 4.34
C PHE A 21 -2.14 1.11 4.64
N GLU A 22 -2.74 0.96 5.83
CA GLU A 22 -3.56 -0.20 6.15
C GLU A 22 -4.81 -0.30 5.28
N ASP A 23 -5.51 0.83 5.08
CA ASP A 23 -6.68 0.93 4.21
C ASP A 23 -6.32 0.67 2.74
N ASP A 24 -5.22 1.26 2.26
CA ASP A 24 -4.69 1.02 0.93
C ASP A 24 -4.32 -0.46 0.72
N LEU A 25 -3.69 -1.09 1.72
CA LEU A 25 -3.35 -2.51 1.67
C LEU A 25 -4.61 -3.37 1.65
N ALA A 26 -5.60 -3.10 2.51
CA ALA A 26 -6.88 -3.81 2.52
C ALA A 26 -7.64 -3.67 1.20
N HIS A 27 -7.62 -2.47 0.63
CA HIS A 27 -8.22 -2.19 -0.67
C HIS A 27 -7.53 -3.00 -1.78
N LEU A 28 -6.19 -3.01 -1.81
CA LEU A 28 -5.43 -3.77 -2.80
C LEU A 28 -5.60 -5.28 -2.64
N GLU A 29 -5.69 -5.79 -1.42
CA GLU A 29 -6.02 -7.21 -1.17
C GLU A 29 -7.36 -7.62 -1.78
N ARG A 30 -8.33 -6.69 -1.84
CA ARG A 30 -9.63 -6.92 -2.47
C ARG A 30 -9.60 -6.76 -3.99
N ILE A 31 -8.94 -5.73 -4.52
CA ILE A 31 -8.97 -5.43 -5.97
C ILE A 31 -8.03 -6.35 -6.75
N ILE A 32 -6.83 -6.66 -6.25
CA ILE A 32 -5.82 -7.44 -6.98
C ILE A 32 -6.37 -8.76 -7.52
N PRO A 33 -7.05 -9.61 -6.74
CA PRO A 33 -7.59 -10.88 -7.27
C PRO A 33 -8.65 -10.72 -8.36
N GLN A 34 -9.29 -9.54 -8.46
CA GLN A 34 -10.37 -9.23 -9.40
C GLN A 34 -9.88 -8.43 -10.62
N LEU A 35 -8.58 -8.10 -10.69
CA LEU A 35 -8.02 -7.35 -11.80
C LEU A 35 -8.13 -8.16 -13.10
N ALA A 36 -8.88 -7.59 -14.05
CA ALA A 36 -8.85 -8.02 -15.43
C ALA A 36 -7.64 -7.41 -16.13
N ALA A 37 -7.11 -8.10 -17.15
CA ALA A 37 -6.01 -7.61 -17.98
C ALA A 37 -6.35 -6.26 -18.64
N ASP A 38 -7.63 -6.05 -18.97
CA ASP A 38 -8.15 -4.84 -19.62
C ASP A 38 -8.69 -3.79 -18.64
N GLY A 39 -8.21 -3.80 -17.40
CA GLY A 39 -8.59 -2.80 -16.40
C GLY A 39 -8.20 -1.37 -16.81
N PRO A 40 -8.87 -0.34 -16.26
CA PRO A 40 -8.58 1.07 -16.59
C PRO A 40 -7.15 1.50 -16.22
N PHE A 41 -6.46 0.71 -15.40
CA PHE A 41 -5.06 0.90 -15.04
C PHE A 41 -4.27 -0.34 -15.44
N GLY A 42 -3.20 -0.15 -16.22
CA GLY A 42 -2.33 -1.24 -16.66
C GLY A 42 -1.56 -1.89 -15.51
N LEU A 43 -1.05 -3.10 -15.74
CA LEU A 43 -0.30 -3.87 -14.72
C LEU A 43 0.91 -3.11 -14.16
N ALA A 44 1.60 -2.31 -14.96
CA ALA A 44 2.73 -1.49 -14.49
C ALA A 44 2.34 -0.52 -13.37
N TYR A 45 1.14 0.07 -13.42
CA TYR A 45 0.65 0.97 -12.37
C TYR A 45 0.46 0.21 -11.05
N TRP A 46 -0.20 -0.96 -11.11
CA TRP A 46 -0.43 -1.78 -9.93
C TRP A 46 0.87 -2.32 -9.34
N ARG A 47 1.84 -2.70 -10.18
CA ARG A 47 3.18 -3.10 -9.75
C ARG A 47 3.84 -2.01 -8.90
N GLY A 48 3.73 -0.74 -9.32
CA GLY A 48 4.24 0.41 -8.59
C GLY A 48 3.56 0.61 -7.23
N ARG A 49 2.23 0.44 -7.16
CA ARG A 49 1.49 0.52 -5.89
C ARG A 49 1.90 -0.55 -4.89
N ILE A 50 2.12 -1.78 -5.36
CA ILE A 50 2.58 -2.88 -4.49
C ILE A 50 3.99 -2.62 -3.96
N ALA A 51 4.89 -2.11 -4.81
CA ALA A 51 6.26 -1.77 -4.39
C ALA A 51 6.28 -0.65 -3.32
N ALA A 52 5.38 0.34 -3.41
CA ALA A 52 5.24 1.36 -2.38
C ALA A 52 4.79 0.76 -1.04
N LEU A 53 3.89 -0.23 -1.05
CA LEU A 53 3.48 -0.94 0.16
C LEU A 53 4.58 -1.84 0.73
N GLU A 54 5.38 -2.48 -0.13
CA GLU A 54 6.52 -3.29 0.29
C GLU A 54 7.55 -2.47 1.08
N ALA A 55 7.79 -1.21 0.68
CA ALA A 55 8.68 -0.30 1.39
C ALA A 55 8.23 0.04 2.82
N VAL A 56 6.92 -0.02 3.09
CA VAL A 56 6.33 0.34 4.40
C VAL A 56 5.79 -0.87 5.17
N GLN A 57 5.90 -2.08 4.63
CA GLN A 57 5.27 -3.29 5.16
C GLN A 57 5.68 -3.65 6.59
N ALA A 58 6.88 -3.22 7.03
CA ALA A 58 7.38 -3.47 8.38
C ALA A 58 6.63 -2.64 9.44
N SER A 59 5.99 -1.56 9.01
CA SER A 59 5.17 -0.73 9.91
C SER A 59 3.78 -1.32 10.10
N LEU A 60 3.28 -2.12 9.15
CA LEU A 60 1.91 -2.63 9.14
C LEU A 60 1.77 -3.95 9.94
N PRO A 61 0.66 -4.16 10.65
CA PRO A 61 0.38 -5.42 11.32
C PRO A 61 0.24 -6.55 10.30
N ASN A 62 1.09 -7.58 10.45
CA ASN A 62 1.23 -8.68 9.49
C ASN A 62 1.58 -8.22 8.06
N GLY A 63 2.13 -7.02 7.87
CA GLY A 63 2.35 -6.40 6.57
C GLY A 63 3.17 -7.28 5.63
N ALA A 64 4.28 -7.85 6.09
CA ALA A 64 5.11 -8.75 5.28
C ALA A 64 4.33 -9.96 4.72
N ARG A 65 3.47 -10.60 5.54
CA ARG A 65 2.64 -11.73 5.09
C ARG A 65 1.57 -11.29 4.11
N ARG A 66 0.95 -10.15 4.36
CA ARG A 66 -0.11 -9.56 3.52
C ARG A 66 0.44 -9.17 2.14
N VAL A 67 1.51 -8.39 2.11
CA VAL A 67 2.21 -7.98 0.88
C VAL A 67 2.71 -9.19 0.09
N THR A 68 3.26 -10.22 0.76
CA THR A 68 3.68 -11.46 0.09
C THR A 68 2.52 -12.15 -0.64
N ARG A 69 1.35 -12.29 0.00
CA ARG A 69 0.17 -12.89 -0.64
C ARG A 69 -0.30 -12.07 -1.85
N LEU A 70 -0.23 -10.75 -1.72
CA LEU A 70 -0.63 -9.79 -2.74
C LEU A 70 0.30 -9.86 -3.96
N LEU A 71 1.61 -9.97 -3.75
CA LEU A 71 2.61 -10.23 -4.80
C LEU A 71 2.38 -11.57 -5.51
N ILE A 72 2.07 -12.63 -4.77
CA ILE A 72 1.77 -13.95 -5.35
C ILE A 72 0.52 -13.88 -6.24
N ALA A 73 -0.54 -13.23 -5.76
CA ALA A 73 -1.78 -13.05 -6.52
C ALA A 73 -1.52 -12.22 -7.79
N PHE A 74 -0.80 -11.10 -7.66
CA PHE A 74 -0.47 -10.23 -8.78
C PHE A 74 0.36 -10.94 -9.85
N LYS A 75 1.38 -11.71 -9.46
CA LYS A 75 2.22 -12.49 -10.39
C LYS A 75 1.42 -13.52 -11.20
N ARG A 76 0.32 -14.06 -10.65
CA ARG A 76 -0.58 -14.98 -11.39
C ARG A 76 -1.36 -14.24 -12.47
N ILE A 77 -1.69 -12.97 -12.25
CA ILE A 77 -2.41 -12.12 -13.20
C ILE A 77 -1.48 -11.68 -14.33
N GLU A 78 -0.25 -11.27 -13.98
CA GLU A 78 0.79 -10.95 -14.98
C GLU A 78 1.01 -12.12 -15.95
N LYS A 79 1.12 -13.35 -15.42
CA LYS A 79 1.26 -14.57 -16.22
C LYS A 79 0.06 -14.89 -17.12
N ARG A 80 -1.16 -14.50 -16.73
CA ARG A 80 -2.37 -14.72 -17.54
C ARG A 80 -2.50 -13.68 -18.65
N SER A 81 -1.86 -12.53 -18.47
CA SER A 81 -1.96 -11.37 -19.36
C SER A 81 -0.80 -11.29 -20.37
N THR A 82 0.13 -12.23 -20.32
CA THR A 82 1.23 -12.44 -21.28
C THR A 82 0.92 -13.64 -22.15
#